data_AF-A0A9J7BR39-F1
#
_entry.id   AF-A0A9J7BR39-F1
#
_cell.length_a   1.000
_cell.length_b   1.000
_cell.length_c   1.000
_cell.angle_alpha   90.00
_cell.angle_beta   90.00
_cell.angle_gamma   90.00
#
_symmetry.space_group_name_H-M   'P 1'
#
loop_
_entity.id
_entity.type
_entity.pdbx_description
1 polymer ?
#
loop_
_entity_poly.entity_id
_entity_poly.type
_entity_poly.pdbx_seq_one_letter_code
_entity_poly.pdbx_strand_id
1 'polypeptide(L)'
;MSNPSINPIRERIHQNDAISVKDDVVLRFGMLEGTAVVDSEFCVYDPQSAFAPERFGDNGSRASRLAIVANRNEIRLMTGLPDPIAAAQSLLLEGAELVVIKGGTEGALVVQASGVSPVPAFESRSSWTIGSGDVFAAIFAARWAGHQDTPEIAAELASRGVAEYAEAMALPIPNADVLRATKRRSVTRKPGRVYLAGPFFSLGQRWIIDELRSSFLGFGLGVFSPVHDVGRGPAEVVGPADLNGLECCDRLFAVLDGLDPGTIFEIGYARRMGLPVYVLAQSVAAEDLKMIQGSGCRIFDDLSTAVHHTVWLV
;
A
#
# COMPACT_ATOMS: atom_id res chain seq x y z
N MET A 1 -8.20 -1.63 2.26
CA MET A 1 -8.43 -0.39 1.48
C MET A 1 -9.55 -0.64 0.50
N SER A 2 -10.60 0.16 0.65
CA SER A 2 -11.88 0.05 -0.03
C SER A 2 -11.77 0.20 -1.55
N ASN A 3 -12.67 -0.49 -2.27
CA ASN A 3 -12.82 -0.28 -3.71
C ASN A 3 -13.47 1.10 -3.96
N PRO A 4 -12.84 1.99 -4.74
CA PRO A 4 -13.40 3.31 -4.99
C PRO A 4 -14.72 3.20 -5.77
N SER A 5 -15.74 3.95 -5.33
CA SER A 5 -16.95 4.15 -6.10
C SER A 5 -16.70 5.16 -7.22
N ILE A 6 -16.83 4.74 -8.48
CA ILE A 6 -16.66 5.62 -9.65
C ILE A 6 -18.05 6.07 -10.13
N ASN A 7 -18.24 7.39 -10.30
CA ASN A 7 -19.48 7.99 -10.79
C ASN A 7 -19.16 9.02 -11.89
N PRO A 8 -19.72 8.93 -13.12
CA PRO A 8 -20.66 7.89 -13.59
C PRO A 8 -20.04 6.49 -13.58
N ILE A 9 -20.89 5.45 -13.52
CA ILE A 9 -20.43 4.07 -13.69
C ILE A 9 -19.64 3.96 -14.99
N ARG A 10 -18.59 3.14 -15.01
CA ARG A 10 -17.60 3.11 -16.10
C ARG A 10 -18.22 2.93 -17.48
N GLU A 11 -19.26 2.13 -17.60
CA GLU A 11 -19.99 1.85 -18.84
C GLU A 11 -20.73 3.08 -19.40
N ARG A 12 -20.90 4.12 -18.58
CA ARG A 12 -21.52 5.40 -18.96
C ARG A 12 -20.50 6.52 -19.18
N ILE A 13 -19.21 6.24 -18.98
CA ILE A 13 -18.16 7.22 -19.27
C ILE A 13 -18.02 7.33 -20.79
N HIS A 14 -18.28 8.53 -21.31
CA HIS A 14 -18.10 8.83 -22.73
C HIS A 14 -16.65 8.61 -23.15
N GLN A 15 -16.44 7.83 -24.21
CA GLN A 15 -15.11 7.59 -24.77
C GLN A 15 -14.80 8.66 -25.82
N ASN A 16 -13.74 9.43 -25.60
CA ASN A 16 -13.23 10.41 -26.53
C ASN A 16 -12.26 9.77 -27.52
N ASP A 17 -12.00 10.47 -28.62
CA ASP A 17 -10.98 10.09 -29.58
C ASP A 17 -9.60 9.95 -28.92
N ALA A 18 -8.83 8.97 -29.39
CA ALA A 18 -7.51 8.72 -28.84
C ALA A 18 -6.58 9.91 -29.10
N ILE A 19 -5.80 10.29 -28.09
CA ILE A 19 -4.74 11.29 -28.26
C ILE A 19 -3.51 10.63 -28.89
N SER A 20 -2.93 11.27 -29.90
CA SER A 20 -1.69 10.83 -30.53
C SER A 20 -0.50 11.55 -29.90
N VAL A 21 0.45 10.80 -29.38
CA VAL A 21 1.66 11.35 -28.73
C VAL A 21 2.90 10.79 -29.40
N LYS A 22 3.79 11.67 -29.85
CA LYS A 22 5.09 11.32 -30.40
C LYS A 22 6.17 12.18 -29.76
N ASP A 23 7.04 11.55 -28.99
CA ASP A 23 8.14 12.21 -28.27
C ASP A 23 9.22 11.17 -27.94
N ASP A 24 10.42 11.61 -27.55
CA ASP A 24 11.52 10.72 -27.20
C ASP A 24 11.24 9.96 -25.89
N VAL A 25 10.62 10.65 -24.92
CA VAL A 25 10.31 10.09 -23.59
C VAL A 25 8.85 10.34 -23.25
N VAL A 26 8.09 9.27 -23.02
CA VAL A 26 6.66 9.35 -22.69
C VAL A 26 6.35 8.57 -21.42
N LEU A 27 5.72 9.21 -20.44
CA LEU A 27 5.00 8.54 -19.37
C LEU A 27 3.52 8.48 -19.75
N ARG A 28 3.00 7.27 -19.97
CA ARG A 28 1.61 7.02 -20.35
C ARG A 28 0.87 6.45 -19.16
N PHE A 29 -0.22 7.11 -18.77
CA PHE A 29 -1.20 6.57 -17.83
C PHE A 29 -2.40 5.98 -18.58
N GLY A 30 -3.03 4.96 -18.00
CA GLY A 30 -4.37 4.55 -18.37
C GLY A 30 -5.39 5.65 -18.05
N MET A 31 -6.41 5.78 -18.89
CA MET A 31 -7.43 6.83 -18.78
C MET A 31 -8.82 6.21 -18.83
N LEU A 32 -9.80 6.85 -18.17
CA LEU A 32 -11.19 6.38 -18.15
C LEU A 32 -11.98 6.81 -19.39
N GLU A 33 -11.69 8.00 -19.91
CA GLU A 33 -12.45 8.70 -20.96
C GLU A 33 -11.84 8.53 -22.36
N GLY A 34 -10.87 7.63 -22.53
CA GLY A 34 -10.18 7.42 -23.80
C GLY A 34 -8.84 6.72 -23.60
N THR A 35 -7.96 6.84 -24.59
CA THR A 35 -6.62 6.27 -24.54
C THR A 35 -5.60 7.17 -25.24
N ALA A 36 -4.32 6.90 -25.03
CA ALA A 36 -3.22 7.56 -25.71
C ALA A 36 -2.51 6.53 -26.60
N VAL A 37 -2.38 6.85 -27.88
CA VAL A 37 -1.57 6.08 -28.83
C VAL A 37 -0.19 6.73 -28.89
N VAL A 38 0.82 6.01 -28.42
CA VAL A 38 2.17 6.52 -28.22
C VAL A 38 3.13 5.96 -29.28
N ASP A 39 4.02 6.80 -29.81
CA ASP A 39 5.18 6.41 -30.60
C ASP A 39 6.42 7.11 -30.01
N SER A 40 7.29 6.36 -29.32
CA SER A 40 8.41 6.95 -28.54
C SER A 40 9.66 6.09 -28.50
N GLU A 41 10.82 6.68 -28.22
CA GLU A 41 12.03 5.89 -27.93
C GLU A 41 11.90 5.19 -26.57
N PHE A 42 11.55 5.94 -25.52
CA PHE A 42 11.30 5.40 -24.17
C PHE A 42 9.85 5.64 -23.77
N CYS A 43 9.16 4.57 -23.35
CA CYS A 43 7.85 4.68 -22.72
C CYS A 43 7.83 4.01 -21.35
N VAL A 44 7.34 4.74 -20.35
CA VAL A 44 6.85 4.16 -19.09
C VAL A 44 5.34 4.10 -19.15
N TYR A 45 4.78 2.91 -19.01
CA TYR A 45 3.34 2.68 -19.03
C TYR A 45 2.83 2.27 -17.65
N ASP A 46 1.92 3.06 -17.09
CA ASP A 46 1.18 2.72 -15.88
C ASP A 46 -0.32 2.58 -16.23
N PRO A 47 -0.88 1.37 -16.20
CA PRO A 47 -2.22 1.11 -16.73
C PRO A 47 -3.36 1.74 -15.90
N GLN A 48 -3.12 2.17 -14.64
CA GLN A 48 -4.09 2.88 -13.79
C GLN A 48 -5.53 2.29 -13.81
N SER A 49 -5.66 0.96 -13.81
CA SER A 49 -6.96 0.30 -14.00
C SER A 49 -7.08 -0.93 -13.13
N ALA A 50 -7.90 -0.80 -12.09
CA ALA A 50 -8.17 -1.87 -11.13
C ALA A 50 -9.05 -3.02 -11.68
N PHE A 51 -9.63 -2.88 -12.88
CA PHE A 51 -10.65 -3.81 -13.40
C PHE A 51 -10.29 -4.42 -14.75
N ALA A 52 -9.84 -3.60 -15.69
CA ALA A 52 -9.53 -4.00 -17.05
C ALA A 52 -8.36 -3.15 -17.55
N PRO A 53 -7.13 -3.41 -17.09
CA PRO A 53 -5.94 -2.77 -17.61
C PRO A 53 -5.71 -3.18 -19.07
N GLU A 54 -5.68 -2.19 -19.96
CA GLU A 54 -5.33 -2.36 -21.37
C GLU A 54 -3.87 -2.81 -21.50
N ARG A 55 -3.52 -3.65 -22.48
CA ARG A 55 -2.09 -3.90 -22.75
C ARG A 55 -1.53 -2.75 -23.56
N PHE A 56 -0.25 -2.43 -23.34
CA PHE A 56 0.37 -1.26 -23.96
C PHE A 56 0.16 -1.20 -25.48
N GLY A 57 0.39 -2.32 -26.18
CA GLY A 57 0.33 -2.38 -27.64
C GLY A 57 -1.07 -2.58 -28.24
N ASP A 58 -2.11 -2.83 -27.44
CA ASP A 58 -3.45 -3.17 -27.95
C ASP A 58 -4.08 -2.03 -28.78
N ASN A 59 -3.76 -0.78 -28.44
CA ASN A 59 -4.23 0.40 -29.16
C ASN A 59 -3.28 0.87 -30.28
N GLY A 60 -2.26 0.06 -30.60
CA GLY A 60 -1.25 0.39 -31.61
C GLY A 60 -0.10 1.26 -31.11
N SER A 61 0.01 1.52 -29.80
CA SER A 61 1.20 2.18 -29.23
C SER A 61 2.48 1.36 -29.45
N ARG A 62 3.60 2.06 -29.60
CA ARG A 62 4.92 1.50 -29.84
C ARG A 62 5.97 2.26 -29.03
N ALA A 63 6.95 1.53 -28.51
CA ALA A 63 8.12 2.11 -27.91
C ALA A 63 9.35 1.23 -28.18
N SER A 64 10.51 1.83 -28.46
CA SER A 64 11.77 1.08 -28.59
C SER A 64 12.17 0.44 -27.27
N ARG A 65 11.95 1.16 -26.16
CA ARG A 65 12.23 0.75 -24.79
C ARG A 65 10.99 0.97 -23.94
N LEU A 66 10.37 -0.12 -23.49
CA LEU A 66 9.13 -0.10 -22.73
C LEU A 66 9.34 -0.57 -21.29
N ALA A 67 8.97 0.25 -20.31
CA ALA A 67 8.82 -0.16 -18.92
C ALA A 67 7.34 -0.17 -18.54
N ILE A 68 6.85 -1.26 -17.96
CA ILE A 68 5.49 -1.33 -17.40
C ILE A 68 5.57 -1.17 -15.89
N VAL A 69 4.87 -0.20 -15.32
CA VAL A 69 4.84 0.09 -13.88
C VAL A 69 3.43 -0.15 -13.37
N ALA A 70 3.20 -1.26 -12.69
CA ALA A 70 1.85 -1.69 -12.30
C ALA A 70 1.86 -2.39 -10.94
N ASN A 71 0.74 -2.37 -10.23
CA ASN A 71 0.61 -3.14 -8.99
C ASN A 71 0.35 -4.63 -9.29
N ARG A 72 0.42 -5.48 -8.26
CA ARG A 72 0.21 -6.93 -8.40
C ARG A 72 -1.14 -7.30 -9.03
N ASN A 73 -2.21 -6.60 -8.68
CA ASN A 73 -3.55 -6.87 -9.19
C ASN A 73 -3.66 -6.49 -10.67
N GLU A 74 -3.12 -5.34 -11.06
CA GLU A 74 -3.08 -4.90 -12.46
C GLU A 74 -2.32 -5.88 -13.34
N ILE A 75 -1.12 -6.29 -12.92
CA ILE A 75 -0.30 -7.26 -13.67
C ILE A 75 -1.01 -8.61 -13.81
N ARG A 76 -1.67 -9.07 -12.74
CA ARG A 76 -2.49 -10.29 -12.77
C ARG A 76 -3.67 -10.16 -13.75
N LEU A 77 -4.36 -9.02 -13.74
CA LEU A 77 -5.52 -8.78 -14.62
C LEU A 77 -5.09 -8.67 -16.10
N MET A 78 -3.94 -8.05 -16.41
CA MET A 78 -3.41 -7.94 -17.77
C MET A 78 -3.05 -9.30 -18.38
N THR A 79 -2.49 -10.19 -17.56
CA THR A 79 -1.87 -11.45 -18.01
C THR A 79 -2.72 -12.68 -17.77
N GLY A 80 -3.67 -12.61 -16.82
CA GLY A 80 -4.42 -13.77 -16.32
C GLY A 80 -3.61 -14.70 -15.40
N LEU A 81 -2.33 -14.41 -15.15
CA LEU A 81 -1.44 -15.25 -14.37
C LEU A 81 -1.47 -14.89 -12.87
N PRO A 82 -1.62 -15.87 -11.96
CA PRO A 82 -1.76 -15.60 -10.53
C PRO A 82 -0.45 -15.21 -9.84
N ASP A 83 0.68 -15.76 -10.31
CA ASP A 83 1.99 -15.43 -9.77
C ASP A 83 2.51 -14.11 -10.38
N PRO A 84 2.78 -13.06 -9.58
CA PRO A 84 3.18 -11.76 -10.10
C PRO A 84 4.49 -11.79 -10.90
N ILE A 85 5.44 -12.67 -10.54
CA ILE A 85 6.73 -12.75 -11.24
C ILE A 85 6.54 -13.41 -12.60
N ALA A 86 5.84 -14.55 -12.68
CA ALA A 86 5.50 -15.19 -13.93
C ALA A 86 4.66 -14.27 -14.84
N ALA A 87 3.73 -13.52 -14.27
CA ALA A 87 2.96 -12.51 -14.97
C ALA A 87 3.85 -11.41 -15.57
N ALA A 88 4.76 -10.84 -14.78
CA ALA A 88 5.73 -9.87 -15.27
C ALA A 88 6.64 -10.45 -16.36
N GLN A 89 7.10 -11.70 -16.21
CA GLN A 89 7.89 -12.40 -17.22
C GLN A 89 7.13 -12.57 -18.55
N SER A 90 5.82 -12.83 -18.49
CA SER A 90 4.98 -12.87 -19.70
C SER A 90 4.97 -11.53 -20.43
N LEU A 91 4.88 -10.42 -19.70
CA LEU A 91 4.91 -9.07 -20.31
C LEU A 91 6.28 -8.74 -20.94
N LEU A 92 7.37 -9.28 -20.39
CA LEU A 92 8.69 -9.17 -21.03
C LEU A 92 8.73 -9.88 -22.39
N LEU A 93 8.13 -11.08 -22.48
CA LEU A 93 8.02 -11.83 -23.74
C LEU A 93 7.14 -11.12 -24.77
N GLU A 94 6.22 -10.26 -24.31
CA GLU A 94 5.37 -9.40 -25.15
C GLU A 94 6.04 -8.10 -25.60
N GLY A 95 7.32 -7.88 -25.23
CA GLY A 95 8.14 -6.77 -25.71
C GLY A 95 8.43 -5.67 -24.69
N ALA A 96 8.00 -5.81 -23.43
CA ALA A 96 8.49 -4.92 -22.37
C ALA A 96 9.98 -5.21 -22.08
N GLU A 97 10.78 -4.15 -21.94
CA GLU A 97 12.18 -4.26 -21.50
C GLU A 97 12.26 -4.62 -20.02
N LEU A 98 11.35 -4.05 -19.22
CA LEU A 98 11.25 -4.31 -17.79
C LEU A 98 9.83 -4.11 -17.27
N VAL A 99 9.54 -4.73 -16.14
CA VAL A 99 8.28 -4.55 -15.40
C VAL A 99 8.60 -4.19 -13.95
N VAL A 100 8.01 -3.11 -13.44
CA VAL A 100 8.06 -2.74 -12.03
C VAL A 100 6.74 -3.11 -11.36
N ILE A 101 6.80 -4.06 -10.44
CA ILE A 101 5.65 -4.50 -9.63
C ILE A 101 5.59 -3.65 -8.36
N LYS A 102 4.65 -2.71 -8.28
CA LYS A 102 4.38 -1.90 -7.09
C LYS A 102 3.75 -2.76 -5.98
N GLY A 103 4.34 -2.73 -4.78
CA GLY A 103 3.94 -3.52 -3.61
C GLY A 103 3.52 -2.70 -2.39
N GLY A 104 3.38 -1.37 -2.52
CA GLY A 104 2.96 -0.49 -1.43
C GLY A 104 3.90 -0.60 -0.22
N THR A 105 3.39 -1.09 0.91
CA THR A 105 4.16 -1.31 2.14
C THR A 105 5.27 -2.35 2.00
N GLU A 106 5.28 -3.15 0.93
CA GLU A 106 6.34 -4.12 0.61
C GLU A 106 7.44 -3.54 -0.28
N GLY A 107 7.29 -2.31 -0.77
CA GLY A 107 8.21 -1.68 -1.73
C GLY A 107 7.82 -2.01 -3.17
N ALA A 108 8.80 -2.40 -4.00
CA ALA A 108 8.57 -2.81 -5.37
C ALA A 108 9.49 -3.96 -5.79
N LEU A 109 9.18 -4.60 -6.91
CA LEU A 109 10.07 -5.54 -7.60
C LEU A 109 10.36 -5.01 -8.99
N VAL A 110 11.61 -4.99 -9.40
CA VAL A 110 12.02 -4.76 -10.79
C VAL A 110 12.27 -6.12 -11.42
N VAL A 111 11.54 -6.43 -12.49
CA VAL A 111 11.62 -7.70 -13.22
C VAL A 111 12.17 -7.44 -14.61
N GLN A 112 13.27 -8.10 -14.94
CA GLN A 112 13.96 -8.03 -16.23
C GLN A 112 14.32 -9.44 -16.70
N ALA A 113 14.76 -9.56 -17.95
CA ALA A 113 15.28 -10.84 -18.47
C ALA A 113 16.49 -11.36 -17.68
N SER A 114 17.28 -10.45 -17.08
CA SER A 114 18.44 -10.77 -16.25
C SER A 114 18.09 -11.29 -14.85
N GLY A 115 16.88 -11.04 -14.35
CA GLY A 115 16.46 -11.46 -13.01
C GLY A 115 15.41 -10.55 -12.36
N VAL A 116 15.26 -10.74 -11.06
CA VAL A 116 14.30 -10.00 -10.21
C VAL A 116 15.07 -9.30 -9.10
N SER A 117 14.92 -7.98 -9.03
CA SER A 117 15.59 -7.11 -8.05
C SER A 117 14.56 -6.51 -7.09
N PRO A 118 14.63 -6.78 -5.77
CA PRO A 118 13.75 -6.15 -4.80
C PRO A 118 14.15 -4.70 -4.53
N VAL A 119 13.16 -3.83 -4.41
CA VAL A 119 13.31 -2.41 -4.03
C VAL A 119 12.56 -2.21 -2.72
N PRO A 120 13.25 -1.73 -1.66
CA PRO A 120 12.61 -1.58 -0.36
C PRO A 120 11.55 -0.47 -0.37
N ALA A 121 10.56 -0.60 0.50
CA ALA A 121 9.79 0.56 0.96
C ALA A 121 10.61 1.38 1.96
N PHE A 122 10.26 2.65 2.12
CA PHE A 122 10.88 3.55 3.10
C PHE A 122 9.81 4.06 4.05
N GLU A 123 10.16 4.09 5.35
CA GLU A 123 9.26 4.54 6.40
C GLU A 123 8.84 6.01 6.19
N SER A 124 7.55 6.27 6.35
CA SER A 124 6.98 7.61 6.46
C SER A 124 6.27 7.77 7.80
N ARG A 125 6.40 8.97 8.40
CA ARG A 125 5.79 9.27 9.71
C ARG A 125 4.27 9.36 9.65
N SER A 126 3.76 9.84 8.52
CA SER A 126 2.36 9.85 8.12
C SER A 126 2.24 9.17 6.76
N SER A 127 1.04 8.73 6.39
CA SER A 127 0.82 8.00 5.14
C SER A 127 -0.36 8.54 4.35
N TRP A 128 -0.06 9.50 3.47
CA TRP A 128 -0.92 9.92 2.38
C TRP A 128 -0.71 9.02 1.15
N THR A 129 -1.69 8.20 0.83
CA THR A 129 -1.55 7.16 -0.22
C THR A 129 -2.13 7.57 -1.57
N ILE A 130 -3.05 8.53 -1.61
CA ILE A 130 -3.68 9.02 -2.84
C ILE A 130 -2.60 9.69 -3.71
N GLY A 131 -2.46 9.26 -4.97
CA GLY A 131 -1.46 9.78 -5.90
C GLY A 131 -0.04 9.22 -5.72
N SER A 132 0.20 8.39 -4.69
CA SER A 132 1.54 7.81 -4.46
C SER A 132 2.04 6.95 -5.61
N GLY A 133 1.14 6.22 -6.28
CA GLY A 133 1.45 5.46 -7.49
C GLY A 133 1.90 6.35 -8.65
N ASP A 134 1.26 7.51 -8.82
CA ASP A 134 1.58 8.46 -9.88
C ASP A 134 2.92 9.14 -9.61
N VAL A 135 3.20 9.49 -8.35
CA VAL A 135 4.51 9.99 -7.90
C VAL A 135 5.60 8.96 -8.19
N PHE A 136 5.34 7.68 -7.89
CA PHE A 136 6.28 6.60 -8.23
C PHE A 136 6.55 6.56 -9.74
N ALA A 137 5.50 6.49 -10.56
CA ALA A 137 5.61 6.39 -12.01
C ALA A 137 6.32 7.60 -12.63
N ALA A 138 6.02 8.81 -12.14
CA ALA A 138 6.64 10.06 -12.57
C ALA A 138 8.15 10.10 -12.26
N ILE A 139 8.55 9.76 -11.03
CA ILE A 139 9.97 9.72 -10.66
C ILE A 139 10.68 8.62 -11.43
N PHE A 140 10.09 7.44 -11.53
CA PHE A 140 10.65 6.32 -12.28
C PHE A 140 10.88 6.71 -13.75
N ALA A 141 9.90 7.31 -14.40
CA ALA A 141 10.02 7.78 -15.78
C ALA A 141 11.12 8.84 -15.94
N ALA A 142 11.16 9.83 -15.05
CA ALA A 142 12.20 10.85 -15.09
C ALA A 142 13.61 10.24 -14.93
N ARG A 143 13.79 9.29 -14.01
CA ARG A 143 15.10 8.67 -13.74
C ARG A 143 15.52 7.63 -14.78
N TRP A 144 14.63 6.69 -15.12
CA TRP A 144 14.93 5.61 -16.06
C TRP A 144 14.94 6.08 -17.52
N ALA A 145 13.91 6.82 -17.96
CA ALA A 145 13.83 7.26 -19.35
C ALA A 145 14.57 8.59 -19.59
N GLY A 146 14.38 9.57 -18.70
CA GLY A 146 14.99 10.90 -18.87
C GLY A 146 16.47 10.96 -18.53
N HIS A 147 16.89 10.35 -17.41
CA HIS A 147 18.29 10.34 -16.95
C HIS A 147 19.05 9.05 -17.26
N GLN A 148 18.39 8.03 -17.79
CA GLN A 148 18.98 6.74 -18.14
C GLN A 148 19.71 6.05 -16.97
N ASP A 149 19.20 6.25 -15.75
CA ASP A 149 19.62 5.46 -14.60
C ASP A 149 19.26 3.97 -14.82
N THR A 150 19.94 3.07 -14.10
CA THR A 150 19.51 1.67 -14.09
C THR A 150 18.10 1.55 -13.50
N PRO A 151 17.31 0.55 -13.90
CA PRO A 151 15.95 0.34 -13.40
C PRO A 151 15.88 0.26 -11.87
N GLU A 152 16.86 -0.36 -11.21
CA GLU A 152 16.93 -0.47 -9.76
C GLU A 152 17.13 0.89 -9.10
N ILE A 153 18.05 1.72 -9.62
CA ILE A 153 18.31 3.06 -9.09
C ILE A 153 17.08 3.95 -9.30
N ALA A 154 16.45 3.89 -10.47
CA ALA A 154 15.23 4.64 -10.76
C ALA A 154 14.08 4.25 -9.82
N ALA A 155 13.87 2.96 -9.60
CA ALA A 155 12.83 2.45 -8.71
C ALA A 155 13.12 2.74 -7.23
N GLU A 156 14.38 2.69 -6.78
CA GLU A 156 14.74 3.08 -5.41
C GLU A 156 14.47 4.56 -5.17
N LEU A 157 14.89 5.44 -6.09
CA LEU A 157 14.60 6.87 -6.01
C LEU A 157 13.10 7.16 -6.02
N ALA A 158 12.33 6.44 -6.85
CA ALA A 158 10.89 6.53 -6.85
C ALA A 158 10.30 6.11 -5.50
N SER A 159 10.75 5.01 -4.90
CA SER A 159 10.27 4.57 -3.58
C SER A 159 10.62 5.56 -2.46
N ARG A 160 11.79 6.21 -2.51
CA ARG A 160 12.17 7.27 -1.57
C ARG A 160 11.28 8.50 -1.73
N GLY A 161 11.05 8.94 -2.97
CA GLY A 161 10.18 10.06 -3.26
C GLY A 161 8.73 9.81 -2.86
N VAL A 162 8.24 8.58 -2.99
CA VAL A 162 6.93 8.19 -2.46
C VAL A 162 6.87 8.33 -0.94
N ALA A 163 7.92 7.96 -0.20
CA ALA A 163 7.94 8.15 1.25
C ALA A 163 7.95 9.63 1.66
N GLU A 164 8.65 10.49 0.93
CA GLU A 164 8.57 11.95 1.12
C GLU A 164 7.16 12.48 0.84
N TYR A 165 6.57 12.08 -0.29
CA TYR A 165 5.22 12.48 -0.66
C TYR A 165 4.18 12.01 0.35
N ALA A 166 4.24 10.75 0.76
CA ALA A 166 3.29 10.16 1.69
C ALA A 166 3.34 10.87 3.06
N GLU A 167 4.50 11.40 3.44
CA GLU A 167 4.63 12.15 4.69
C GLU A 167 4.15 13.60 4.57
N ALA A 168 4.53 14.29 3.50
CA ALA A 168 4.34 15.74 3.37
C ALA A 168 3.12 16.16 2.54
N MET A 169 2.57 15.26 1.72
CA MET A 169 1.55 15.55 0.70
C MET A 169 1.95 16.75 -0.19
N ALA A 170 3.24 16.85 -0.51
CA ALA A 170 3.80 18.02 -1.17
C ALA A 170 4.47 17.66 -2.50
N LEU A 171 4.27 18.55 -3.48
CA LEU A 171 4.95 18.54 -4.78
C LEU A 171 5.59 19.93 -5.00
N PRO A 172 6.73 20.03 -5.72
CA PRO A 172 7.47 18.94 -6.34
C PRO A 172 8.28 18.10 -5.32
N ILE A 173 8.57 16.85 -5.69
CA ILE A 173 9.43 15.97 -4.90
C ILE A 173 10.89 16.47 -4.96
N PRO A 174 11.67 16.36 -3.86
CA PRO A 174 13.09 16.68 -3.89
C PRO A 174 13.85 15.94 -4.99
N ASN A 175 14.93 16.56 -5.49
CA ASN A 175 15.77 15.94 -6.50
C ASN A 175 16.50 14.67 -5.97
N ALA A 176 17.09 13.92 -6.89
CA ALA A 176 17.71 12.63 -6.59
C ALA A 176 18.82 12.70 -5.52
N ASP A 177 19.60 13.79 -5.48
CA ASP A 177 20.69 13.92 -4.51
C ASP A 177 20.16 14.15 -3.10
N VAL A 178 19.10 14.95 -2.96
CA VAL A 178 18.40 15.14 -1.69
C VAL A 178 17.74 13.83 -1.24
N LEU A 179 17.05 13.10 -2.14
CA LEU A 179 16.42 11.82 -1.80
C LEU A 179 17.42 10.76 -1.32
N ARG A 180 18.63 10.74 -1.89
CA ARG A 180 19.73 9.84 -1.44
C ARG A 180 20.30 10.28 -0.10
N ALA A 181 20.46 11.58 0.11
CA ALA A 181 21.01 12.14 1.34
C ALA A 181 20.03 12.02 2.53
N THR A 182 18.72 12.07 2.27
CA THR A 182 17.71 11.91 3.32
C THR A 182 17.72 10.49 3.87
N LYS A 183 18.06 10.37 5.15
CA LYS A 183 18.07 9.08 5.85
C LYS A 183 16.65 8.69 6.23
N ARG A 184 16.07 7.77 5.47
CA ARG A 184 14.86 7.04 5.85
C ARG A 184 15.19 5.59 6.16
N ARG A 185 14.49 5.03 7.16
CA ARG A 185 14.60 3.62 7.47
C ARG A 185 13.96 2.83 6.34
N SER A 186 14.71 1.88 5.77
CA SER A 186 14.12 0.87 4.90
C SER A 186 13.20 -0.02 5.72
N VAL A 187 11.98 -0.21 5.23
CA VAL A 187 10.96 -1.04 5.86
C VAL A 187 10.57 -2.16 4.93
N THR A 188 10.26 -3.28 5.55
CA THR A 188 9.67 -4.43 4.88
C THR A 188 8.55 -4.92 5.77
N ARG A 189 7.49 -5.42 5.15
CA ARG A 189 6.42 -6.07 5.88
C ARG A 189 6.98 -7.21 6.74
N LYS A 190 6.52 -7.29 7.99
CA LYS A 190 6.84 -8.41 8.88
C LYS A 190 5.66 -9.37 8.95
N PRO A 191 5.81 -10.63 8.51
CA PRO A 191 4.76 -11.64 8.66
C PRO A 191 4.45 -11.84 10.15
N GLY A 192 3.31 -12.42 10.45
CA GLY A 192 2.87 -12.61 11.83
C GLY A 192 1.36 -12.53 11.96
N ARG A 193 0.91 -12.43 13.21
CA ARG A 193 -0.49 -12.35 13.61
C ARG A 193 -0.73 -11.13 14.49
N VAL A 194 -1.73 -10.33 14.12
CA VAL A 194 -2.18 -9.16 14.88
C VAL A 194 -3.42 -9.52 15.71
N TYR A 195 -3.39 -9.14 16.98
CA TYR A 195 -4.60 -9.07 17.81
C TYR A 195 -5.30 -7.73 17.55
N LEU A 196 -6.51 -7.77 17.02
CA LEU A 196 -7.32 -6.60 16.70
C LEU A 196 -8.32 -6.33 17.84
N ALA A 197 -7.89 -5.46 18.75
CA ALA A 197 -8.66 -4.97 19.87
C ALA A 197 -9.49 -3.75 19.47
N GLY A 198 -10.70 -3.64 20.00
CA GLY A 198 -11.54 -2.47 19.79
C GLY A 198 -13.02 -2.73 20.02
N PRO A 199 -13.80 -1.67 20.22
CA PRO A 199 -15.22 -1.77 20.46
C PRO A 199 -15.97 -2.24 19.21
N PHE A 200 -17.16 -2.80 19.41
CA PHE A 200 -18.09 -3.18 18.34
C PHE A 200 -19.55 -2.97 18.77
N PHE A 201 -19.79 -1.97 19.62
CA PHE A 201 -21.10 -1.69 20.21
C PHE A 201 -22.01 -0.90 19.27
N SER A 202 -21.42 -0.13 18.35
CA SER A 202 -22.13 0.59 17.28
C SER A 202 -21.80 0.02 15.90
N LEU A 203 -22.64 0.34 14.91
CA LEU A 203 -22.38 -0.03 13.52
C LEU A 203 -21.07 0.56 13.00
N GLY A 204 -20.77 1.82 13.34
CA GLY A 204 -19.53 2.49 12.92
C GLY A 204 -18.28 1.81 13.48
N GLN A 205 -18.31 1.45 14.76
CA GLN A 205 -17.24 0.69 15.41
C GLN A 205 -17.04 -0.67 14.75
N ARG A 206 -18.14 -1.40 14.50
CA ARG A 206 -18.06 -2.69 13.82
C ARG A 206 -17.45 -2.57 12.42
N TRP A 207 -17.84 -1.55 11.66
CA TRP A 207 -17.31 -1.28 10.33
C TRP A 207 -15.80 -1.05 10.34
N ILE A 208 -15.29 -0.27 11.30
CA ILE A 208 -13.84 -0.01 11.42
C ILE A 208 -13.08 -1.31 11.70
N ILE A 209 -13.58 -2.16 12.60
CA ILE A 209 -12.97 -3.46 12.91
C ILE A 209 -12.97 -4.38 11.69
N ASP A 210 -14.06 -4.44 10.94
CA ASP A 210 -14.16 -5.27 9.73
C ASP A 210 -13.19 -4.79 8.63
N GLU A 211 -13.07 -3.47 8.41
CA GLU A 211 -12.13 -2.89 7.44
C GLU A 211 -10.66 -3.10 7.86
N LEU A 212 -10.35 -2.98 9.15
CA LEU A 212 -9.01 -3.26 9.69
C LEU A 212 -8.64 -4.74 9.52
N ARG A 213 -9.57 -5.66 9.86
CA ARG A 213 -9.37 -7.10 9.64
C ARG A 213 -9.11 -7.40 8.17
N SER A 214 -9.95 -6.88 7.28
CA SER A 214 -9.80 -7.03 5.83
C SER A 214 -8.45 -6.49 5.35
N SER A 215 -8.05 -5.31 5.83
CA SER A 215 -6.79 -4.68 5.47
C SER A 215 -5.58 -5.49 5.93
N PHE A 216 -5.54 -5.95 7.20
CA PHE A 216 -4.43 -6.76 7.70
C PHE A 216 -4.33 -8.12 6.99
N LEU A 217 -5.47 -8.77 6.70
CA LEU A 217 -5.52 -9.98 5.88
C LEU A 217 -5.05 -9.72 4.44
N GLY A 218 -5.39 -8.56 3.86
CA GLY A 218 -4.91 -8.12 2.54
C GLY A 218 -3.40 -7.87 2.50
N PHE A 219 -2.84 -7.38 3.62
CA PHE A 219 -1.41 -7.37 3.87
C PHE A 219 -0.88 -8.74 4.34
N GLY A 220 -1.63 -9.83 4.17
CA GLY A 220 -1.24 -11.21 4.49
C GLY A 220 -0.80 -11.46 5.93
N LEU A 221 -1.23 -10.65 6.90
CA LEU A 221 -1.09 -10.97 8.32
C LEU A 221 -2.20 -11.94 8.73
N GLY A 222 -1.92 -12.80 9.70
CA GLY A 222 -2.99 -13.44 10.45
C GLY A 222 -3.68 -12.40 11.33
N VAL A 223 -4.98 -12.56 11.57
CA VAL A 223 -5.74 -11.69 12.47
C VAL A 223 -6.46 -12.54 13.50
N PHE A 224 -6.38 -12.15 14.76
CA PHE A 224 -7.34 -12.55 15.79
C PHE A 224 -8.15 -11.31 16.15
N SER A 225 -9.48 -11.43 16.22
CA SER A 225 -10.39 -10.35 16.57
C SER A 225 -11.51 -10.90 17.46
N PRO A 226 -11.68 -10.41 18.69
CA PRO A 226 -12.68 -10.90 19.63
C PRO A 226 -14.08 -11.03 19.02
N VAL A 227 -14.51 -10.01 18.25
CA VAL A 227 -15.84 -10.00 17.63
C VAL A 227 -16.02 -11.05 16.53
N HIS A 228 -14.93 -11.50 15.90
CA HIS A 228 -14.96 -12.45 14.78
C HIS A 228 -14.69 -13.89 15.22
N ASP A 229 -13.74 -14.06 16.13
CA ASP A 229 -13.16 -15.36 16.45
C ASP A 229 -13.68 -15.94 17.78
N VAL A 230 -14.29 -15.11 18.64
CA VAL A 230 -14.91 -15.54 19.92
C VAL A 230 -16.41 -15.21 19.95
N GLY A 231 -16.78 -13.95 19.72
CA GLY A 231 -18.15 -13.48 19.71
C GLY A 231 -18.73 -13.19 21.10
N ARG A 232 -20.06 -13.21 21.22
CA ARG A 232 -20.76 -12.90 22.48
C ARG A 232 -20.95 -14.16 23.32
N GLY A 233 -20.76 -14.07 24.62
CA GLY A 233 -20.94 -15.19 25.53
C GLY A 233 -20.74 -14.81 27.00
N PRO A 234 -20.85 -15.77 27.92
CA PRO A 234 -20.59 -15.56 29.34
C PRO A 234 -19.10 -15.27 29.59
N ALA A 235 -18.80 -14.51 30.65
CA ALA A 235 -17.47 -13.98 30.92
C ALA A 235 -16.41 -15.09 31.13
N GLU A 236 -16.81 -16.20 31.78
CA GLU A 236 -15.99 -17.38 32.02
C GLU A 236 -15.55 -18.12 30.75
N VAL A 237 -16.19 -17.84 29.61
CA VAL A 237 -15.81 -18.39 28.30
C VAL A 237 -15.09 -17.34 27.47
N VAL A 238 -15.66 -16.14 27.36
CA VAL A 238 -15.16 -15.08 26.48
C VAL A 238 -13.81 -14.56 26.94
N GLY A 239 -13.68 -14.18 28.23
CA GLY A 239 -12.46 -13.59 28.75
C GLY A 239 -11.21 -14.47 28.55
N PRO A 240 -11.26 -15.76 28.96
CA PRO A 240 -10.14 -16.67 28.70
C PRO A 240 -9.86 -16.90 27.22
N ALA A 241 -10.89 -16.97 26.36
CA ALA A 241 -10.71 -17.17 24.92
C ALA A 241 -10.01 -15.97 24.26
N ASP A 242 -10.40 -14.74 24.62
CA ASP A 242 -9.78 -13.51 24.12
C ASP A 242 -8.32 -13.40 24.57
N LEU A 243 -8.03 -13.66 25.86
CA LEU A 243 -6.66 -13.65 26.37
C LEU A 243 -5.78 -14.72 25.70
N ASN A 244 -6.27 -15.94 25.53
CA ASN A 244 -5.56 -16.99 24.80
C ASN A 244 -5.31 -16.59 23.33
N GLY A 245 -6.27 -15.89 22.71
CA GLY A 245 -6.13 -15.35 21.36
C GLY A 245 -5.04 -14.30 21.26
N LEU A 246 -4.98 -13.39 22.23
CA LEU A 246 -3.95 -12.36 22.37
C LEU A 246 -2.56 -13.00 22.52
N GLU A 247 -2.44 -14.04 23.34
CA GLU A 247 -1.19 -14.78 23.57
C GLU A 247 -0.64 -15.47 22.31
N CYS A 248 -1.51 -15.75 21.34
CA CYS A 248 -1.13 -16.33 20.04
C CYS A 248 -0.72 -15.27 18.99
N CYS A 249 -0.63 -13.99 19.36
CA CYS A 249 -0.30 -12.89 18.47
C CYS A 249 1.07 -12.28 18.81
N ASP A 250 1.74 -11.71 17.81
CA ASP A 250 3.05 -11.04 17.99
C ASP A 250 2.96 -9.51 18.06
N ARG A 251 1.77 -8.96 17.81
CA ARG A 251 1.48 -7.52 17.93
C ARG A 251 0.01 -7.29 18.23
N LEU A 252 -0.31 -6.14 18.80
CA LEU A 252 -1.68 -5.70 19.04
C LEU A 252 -1.97 -4.40 18.30
N PHE A 253 -3.12 -4.33 17.63
CA PHE A 253 -3.71 -3.11 17.10
C PHE A 253 -4.99 -2.81 17.87
N ALA A 254 -5.09 -1.62 18.47
CA ALA A 254 -6.26 -1.19 19.23
C ALA A 254 -6.96 -0.01 18.56
N VAL A 255 -8.29 -0.07 18.49
CA VAL A 255 -9.14 1.09 18.17
C VAL A 255 -9.71 1.66 19.47
N LEU A 256 -9.30 2.86 19.86
CA LEU A 256 -9.76 3.52 21.08
C LEU A 256 -10.93 4.47 20.83
N ASP A 257 -11.95 4.04 20.10
CA ASP A 257 -13.20 4.78 20.01
C ASP A 257 -14.03 4.58 21.29
N GLY A 258 -14.41 5.66 21.98
CA GLY A 258 -15.23 5.59 23.19
C GLY A 258 -14.57 4.98 24.43
N LEU A 259 -13.24 4.82 24.46
CA LEU A 259 -12.47 4.36 25.62
C LEU A 259 -12.97 3.04 26.24
N ASP A 260 -13.28 2.06 25.40
CA ASP A 260 -13.76 0.75 25.84
C ASP A 260 -12.81 0.11 26.90
N PRO A 261 -13.31 -0.20 28.12
CA PRO A 261 -12.49 -0.79 29.17
C PRO A 261 -11.86 -2.14 28.80
N GLY A 262 -12.54 -2.95 27.97
CA GLY A 262 -12.01 -4.22 27.49
C GLY A 262 -10.76 -4.01 26.63
N THR A 263 -10.87 -3.14 25.64
CA THR A 263 -9.75 -2.72 24.79
C THR A 263 -8.57 -2.16 25.60
N ILE A 264 -8.84 -1.31 26.60
CA ILE A 264 -7.79 -0.76 27.47
C ILE A 264 -7.10 -1.86 28.30
N PHE A 265 -7.87 -2.83 28.81
CA PHE A 265 -7.33 -3.98 29.52
C PHE A 265 -6.40 -4.82 28.63
N GLU A 266 -6.83 -5.11 27.40
CA GLU A 266 -6.05 -5.86 26.41
C GLU A 266 -4.74 -5.14 26.03
N ILE A 267 -4.78 -3.80 25.87
CA ILE A 267 -3.56 -2.99 25.69
C ILE A 267 -2.60 -3.20 26.86
N GLY A 268 -3.08 -3.07 28.09
CA GLY A 268 -2.26 -3.25 29.28
C GLY A 268 -1.65 -4.66 29.37
N TYR A 269 -2.44 -5.68 29.07
CA TYR A 269 -2.00 -7.08 29.04
C TYR A 269 -0.90 -7.31 27.99
N ALA A 270 -1.12 -6.85 26.75
CA ALA A 270 -0.15 -6.94 25.67
C ALA A 270 1.17 -6.21 26.01
N ARG A 271 1.11 -5.03 26.64
CA ARG A 271 2.30 -4.32 27.11
C ARG A 271 3.05 -5.08 28.19
N ARG A 272 2.33 -5.72 29.13
CA ARG A 272 2.94 -6.55 30.18
C ARG A 272 3.71 -7.75 29.61
N MET A 273 3.23 -8.31 28.49
CA MET A 273 3.88 -9.36 27.72
C MET A 273 5.07 -8.87 26.86
N GLY A 274 5.25 -7.56 26.72
CA GLY A 274 6.29 -6.98 25.86
C GLY A 274 5.92 -6.89 24.38
N LEU A 275 4.64 -7.07 24.02
CA LEU A 275 4.20 -6.95 22.63
C LEU A 275 4.21 -5.48 22.18
N PRO A 276 4.60 -5.20 20.92
CA PRO A 276 4.37 -3.89 20.32
C PRO A 276 2.86 -3.64 20.17
N VAL A 277 2.43 -2.44 20.59
CA VAL A 277 1.02 -2.03 20.58
C VAL A 277 0.87 -0.76 19.74
N TYR A 278 0.00 -0.83 18.74
CA TYR A 278 -0.37 0.26 17.85
C TYR A 278 -1.82 0.66 18.15
N VAL A 279 -2.07 1.95 18.25
CA VAL A 279 -3.34 2.47 18.74
C VAL A 279 -3.85 3.52 17.76
N LEU A 280 -5.06 3.31 17.24
CA LEU A 280 -5.82 4.32 16.53
C LEU A 280 -6.70 5.09 17.51
N ALA A 281 -6.45 6.39 17.65
CA ALA A 281 -7.15 7.28 18.58
C ALA A 281 -7.51 8.61 17.89
N GLN A 282 -8.56 8.60 17.06
CA GLN A 282 -8.96 9.78 16.27
C GLN A 282 -9.87 10.76 17.02
N SER A 283 -10.55 10.30 18.07
CA SER A 283 -11.57 11.09 18.79
C SER A 283 -11.41 10.93 20.31
N VAL A 284 -10.17 10.93 20.78
CA VAL A 284 -9.81 10.79 22.19
C VAL A 284 -8.98 12.01 22.62
N ALA A 285 -9.29 12.58 23.79
CA ALA A 285 -8.50 13.69 24.31
C ALA A 285 -7.11 13.20 24.75
N ALA A 286 -6.09 14.04 24.56
CA ALA A 286 -4.71 13.71 24.95
C ALA A 286 -4.58 13.37 26.44
N GLU A 287 -5.41 13.97 27.29
CA GLU A 287 -5.47 13.70 28.74
C GLU A 287 -5.81 12.23 29.05
N ASP A 288 -6.69 11.61 28.26
CA ASP A 288 -7.15 10.23 28.44
C ASP A 288 -6.14 9.18 27.93
N LEU A 289 -5.14 9.62 27.16
CA LEU A 289 -4.14 8.75 26.54
C LEU A 289 -2.87 8.55 27.38
N LYS A 290 -2.75 9.20 28.55
CA LYS A 290 -1.53 9.22 29.38
C LYS A 290 -0.96 7.83 29.69
N MET A 291 -1.81 6.89 30.09
CA MET A 291 -1.36 5.53 30.44
C MET A 291 -0.94 4.73 29.21
N ILE A 292 -1.64 4.91 28.09
CA ILE A 292 -1.35 4.25 26.82
C ILE A 292 -0.02 4.78 26.25
N GLN A 293 0.16 6.10 26.23
CA GLN A 293 1.39 6.75 25.79
C GLN A 293 2.57 6.41 26.72
N GLY A 294 2.36 6.53 28.04
CA GLY A 294 3.40 6.29 29.06
C GLY A 294 3.86 4.83 29.15
N SER A 295 3.06 3.87 28.66
CA SER A 295 3.45 2.46 28.58
C SER A 295 4.22 2.10 27.30
N GLY A 296 4.48 3.08 26.43
CA GLY A 296 5.24 2.90 25.18
C GLY A 296 4.42 2.35 24.02
N CYS A 297 3.10 2.55 24.02
CA CYS A 297 2.27 2.28 22.85
C CYS A 297 2.51 3.35 21.77
N ARG A 298 2.38 2.98 20.50
CA ARG A 298 2.43 3.91 19.37
C ARG A 298 1.01 4.36 19.03
N ILE A 299 0.76 5.66 19.11
CA ILE A 299 -0.57 6.24 18.95
C ILE A 299 -0.62 7.02 17.64
N PHE A 300 -1.69 6.82 16.89
CA PHE A 300 -1.94 7.41 15.58
C PHE A 300 -3.36 7.99 15.53
N ASP A 301 -3.51 9.09 14.83
CA ASP A 301 -4.78 9.75 14.50
C ASP A 301 -5.23 9.49 13.05
N ASP A 302 -4.36 8.89 12.24
CA ASP A 302 -4.66 8.44 10.88
C ASP A 302 -4.61 6.91 10.76
N LEU A 303 -5.68 6.35 10.17
CA LEU A 303 -5.87 4.91 9.99
C LEU A 303 -4.78 4.31 9.10
N SER A 304 -4.46 4.95 7.97
CA SER A 304 -3.51 4.41 6.99
C SER A 304 -2.10 4.32 7.60
N THR A 305 -1.69 5.37 8.29
CA THR A 305 -0.43 5.44 9.03
C THR A 305 -0.36 4.35 10.09
N ALA A 306 -1.40 4.22 10.93
CA ALA A 306 -1.45 3.20 11.97
C ALA A 306 -1.30 1.78 11.40
N VAL A 307 -2.02 1.48 10.33
CA VAL A 307 -1.97 0.17 9.65
C VAL A 307 -0.58 -0.10 9.08
N HIS A 308 0.04 0.87 8.38
CA HIS A 308 1.37 0.71 7.81
C HIS A 308 2.44 0.43 8.88
N HIS A 309 2.45 1.22 9.96
CA HIS A 309 3.38 1.01 11.07
C HIS A 309 3.22 -0.36 11.73
N THR A 310 1.97 -0.85 11.84
CA THR A 310 1.65 -2.19 12.34
C THR A 310 2.16 -3.31 11.43
N VAL A 311 2.06 -3.12 10.12
CA VAL A 311 2.54 -4.08 9.11
C VAL A 311 4.08 -4.14 9.09
N TRP A 312 4.75 -3.01 9.30
CA TRP A 312 6.21 -2.90 9.31
C TRP A 312 6.88 -3.26 10.64
N LEU A 313 6.10 -3.34 11.73
CA LEU A 313 6.60 -3.46 13.10
C LEU A 313 7.53 -2.30 13.54
N VAL A 314 7.25 -1.08 13.10
CA VAL A 314 8.11 0.10 13.31
C VAL A 314 7.54 1.17 14.21
#